data_AF-A0A669DVU2-F1
#
_entry.id   AF-A0A669DVU2-F1
#
_cell.length_a   1.000
_cell.length_b   1.000
_cell.length_c   1.000
_cell.angle_alpha   90.00
_cell.angle_beta   90.00
_cell.angle_gamma   90.00
#
_symmetry.space_group_name_H-M   'P 1'
#
loop_
_entity.id
_entity.type
_entity.pdbx_description
1 polymer ?
#
loop_
_entity_poly.entity_id
_entity_poly.type
_entity_poly.pdbx_seq_one_letter_code
_entity_poly.pdbx_strand_id
1 'polypeptide(L)'
;VQWSLFLLILMGKWKISPPHLQENKTWEEAQKYCRENYTDLASVFDMADMVRLRESTEYEGKAWIGLFSNPGKENRMWHWSLPGVEYTERETRWGRSEPDDLKENCVKTRGNWTHANCDKTMWFICYDGENMWIIV
;
A
#
# COMPACT_ATOMS: atom_id res chain seq x y z
N VAL A 1 20.25 -18.60 -46.52
CA VAL A 1 20.70 -17.19 -46.46
C VAL A 1 19.47 -16.30 -46.33
N GLN A 2 18.84 -16.26 -45.17
CA GLN A 2 19.20 -15.39 -44.04
C GLN A 2 19.17 -13.91 -44.43
N TRP A 3 18.00 -13.30 -44.29
CA TRP A 3 17.89 -11.92 -43.83
C TRP A 3 16.87 -11.91 -42.69
N SER A 4 17.40 -12.21 -41.51
CA SER A 4 16.86 -11.78 -40.24
C SER A 4 16.75 -10.26 -40.24
N LEU A 5 15.66 -9.73 -39.70
CA LEU A 5 15.68 -8.57 -38.80
C LEU A 5 14.35 -8.53 -38.04
N PHE A 6 14.33 -9.33 -36.98
CA PHE A 6 13.83 -8.99 -35.65
C PHE A 6 12.75 -7.89 -35.59
N LEU A 7 11.48 -8.28 -35.73
CA LEU A 7 10.45 -7.67 -34.90
C LEU A 7 10.56 -8.32 -33.52
N LEU A 8 11.48 -7.79 -32.70
CA LEU A 8 11.35 -7.85 -31.26
C LEU A 8 10.10 -7.04 -30.93
N ILE A 9 8.92 -7.67 -31.04
CA ILE A 9 7.81 -7.26 -30.21
C ILE A 9 8.32 -7.55 -28.81
N LEU A 10 8.88 -6.51 -28.19
CA LEU A 10 9.29 -6.53 -26.80
C LEU A 10 8.17 -7.22 -26.06
N MET A 11 8.52 -8.21 -25.25
CA MET A 11 7.64 -8.76 -24.23
C MET A 11 7.32 -7.70 -23.16
N GLY A 12 6.92 -6.49 -23.57
CA GLY A 12 6.04 -5.65 -22.78
C GLY A 12 4.72 -6.40 -22.78
N LYS A 13 4.56 -7.29 -21.79
CA LYS A 13 3.27 -7.86 -21.46
C LYS A 13 2.32 -6.69 -21.31
N TRP A 14 1.51 -6.43 -22.33
CA TRP A 14 0.33 -5.60 -22.16
C TRP A 14 -0.59 -6.44 -21.28
N LYS A 15 -0.41 -6.34 -19.95
CA LYS A 15 -1.44 -6.73 -19.01
C LYS A 15 -2.58 -5.75 -19.31
N ILE A 16 -3.48 -6.15 -20.20
CA ILE A 16 -4.78 -5.49 -20.32
C ILE A 16 -5.45 -5.79 -18.99
N SER A 17 -5.30 -4.91 -18.02
CA SER A 17 -6.11 -4.94 -16.80
C SER A 17 -7.55 -4.74 -17.26
N PRO A 18 -8.48 -5.67 -16.91
CA PRO A 18 -9.88 -5.47 -17.24
C PRO A 18 -10.37 -4.18 -16.59
N PRO A 19 -11.20 -3.38 -17.28
CA PRO A 19 -11.75 -2.16 -16.73
C PRO A 19 -12.67 -2.53 -15.55
N HIS A 20 -12.32 -2.04 -14.36
CA HIS A 20 -13.13 -2.09 -13.14
C HIS A 20 -13.42 -3.48 -12.53
N LEU A 21 -12.39 -4.32 -12.34
CA LEU A 21 -12.47 -5.29 -11.24
C LEU A 21 -12.03 -4.56 -9.96
N GLN A 22 -12.99 -4.12 -9.15
CA GLN A 22 -12.78 -3.46 -7.86
C GLN A 22 -11.61 -4.11 -7.10
N GLU A 23 -10.46 -3.42 -7.01
CA GLU A 23 -9.16 -4.04 -6.68
C GLU A 23 -8.96 -4.15 -5.17
N ASN A 24 -9.97 -4.57 -4.42
CA ASN A 24 -9.78 -4.87 -3.00
C ASN A 24 -8.81 -6.05 -2.85
N LYS A 25 -7.72 -5.84 -2.10
CA LYS A 25 -6.67 -6.86 -1.90
C LYS A 25 -6.35 -6.99 -0.42
N THR A 26 -5.91 -8.18 0.00
CA THR A 26 -5.26 -8.36 1.31
C THR A 26 -3.99 -7.50 1.37
N TRP A 27 -3.45 -7.27 2.57
CA TRP A 27 -2.26 -6.42 2.69
C TRP A 27 -1.07 -6.96 1.87
N GLU A 28 -0.87 -8.29 1.88
CA GLU A 28 0.20 -8.95 1.12
C GLU A 28 -0.02 -8.84 -0.39
N GLU A 29 -1.24 -9.08 -0.87
CA GLU A 29 -1.60 -8.94 -2.28
C GLU A 29 -1.46 -7.49 -2.76
N ALA A 30 -1.83 -6.52 -1.92
CA ALA A 30 -1.67 -5.09 -2.18
C ALA A 30 -0.19 -4.70 -2.28
N GLN A 31 0.64 -5.15 -1.34
CA GLN A 31 2.09 -4.93 -1.38
C GLN A 31 2.71 -5.50 -2.66
N LYS A 32 2.35 -6.75 -2.98
CA LYS A 32 2.82 -7.40 -4.20
C LYS A 32 2.41 -6.60 -5.44
N TYR A 33 1.16 -6.17 -5.52
CA TYR A 33 0.69 -5.33 -6.62
C TYR A 33 1.49 -4.03 -6.72
N CYS A 34 1.70 -3.33 -5.60
CA CYS A 34 2.46 -2.10 -5.62
C CYS A 34 3.91 -2.34 -6.05
N ARG A 35 4.56 -3.42 -5.65
CA ARG A 35 5.93 -3.75 -6.12
C ARG A 35 5.99 -4.20 -7.59
N GLU A 36 4.89 -4.70 -8.14
CA GLU A 36 4.82 -5.08 -9.56
C GLU A 36 4.57 -3.87 -10.48
N ASN A 37 3.91 -2.82 -10.00
CA ASN A 37 3.45 -1.69 -10.82
C ASN A 37 4.00 -0.32 -10.39
N TYR A 38 4.53 -0.22 -9.18
CA TYR A 38 5.05 0.98 -8.51
C TYR A 38 6.29 0.58 -7.67
N THR A 39 6.62 1.34 -6.63
CA THR A 39 7.75 1.04 -5.75
C THR A 39 7.34 0.14 -4.57
N ASP A 40 6.35 0.55 -3.76
CA ASP A 40 5.80 -0.26 -2.66
C ASP A 40 4.44 0.31 -2.23
N LEU A 41 3.79 -0.28 -1.23
CA LEU A 41 2.73 0.39 -0.49
C LEU A 41 3.27 1.69 0.11
N ALA A 42 2.41 2.70 0.20
CA ALA A 42 2.78 4.01 0.70
C ALA A 42 3.32 3.92 2.13
N SER A 43 4.58 4.33 2.31
CA SER A 43 5.09 4.85 3.56
C SER A 43 4.69 6.31 3.70
N VAL A 44 4.47 6.78 4.90
CA VAL A 44 4.00 8.16 5.11
C VAL A 44 5.08 9.15 4.74
N PHE A 45 4.82 10.10 3.82
CA PHE A 45 5.28 11.51 3.93
C PHE A 45 4.34 12.52 3.21
N ASP A 46 4.33 13.74 3.77
CA ASP A 46 3.51 14.96 3.64
C ASP A 46 1.97 14.90 3.90
N MET A 47 1.51 15.86 4.71
CA MET A 47 0.10 16.18 4.88
C MET A 47 -0.56 16.59 3.57
N ALA A 48 0.16 17.26 2.67
CA ALA A 48 -0.38 17.64 1.36
C ALA A 48 -0.88 16.42 0.57
N ASP A 49 -0.12 15.35 0.70
CA ASP A 49 -0.31 14.07 0.06
C ASP A 49 -1.50 13.32 0.69
N MET A 50 -1.62 13.36 2.02
CA MET A 50 -2.84 12.90 2.73
C MET A 50 -4.09 13.75 2.44
N VAL A 51 -3.94 15.06 2.20
CA VAL A 51 -5.04 15.97 1.83
C VAL A 51 -5.55 15.61 0.44
N ARG A 52 -4.66 15.42 -0.54
CA ARG A 52 -5.01 14.96 -1.89
C ARG A 52 -5.78 13.64 -1.85
N LEU A 53 -5.32 12.68 -1.05
CA LEU A 53 -6.00 11.40 -0.86
C LEU A 53 -7.40 11.57 -0.25
N ARG A 54 -7.55 12.44 0.76
CA ARG A 54 -8.83 12.70 1.44
C ARG A 54 -9.85 13.44 0.57
N GLU A 55 -9.39 14.29 -0.34
CA GLU A 55 -10.24 15.07 -1.25
C GLU A 55 -10.71 14.27 -2.46
N SER A 56 -10.14 13.07 -2.69
CA SER A 56 -10.66 12.16 -3.70
C SER A 56 -12.06 11.67 -3.30
N THR A 57 -13.06 12.02 -4.12
CA THR A 57 -14.48 11.65 -3.91
C THR A 57 -14.73 10.14 -3.99
N GLU A 58 -13.74 9.40 -4.48
CA GLU A 58 -13.78 7.95 -4.58
C GLU A 58 -13.43 7.29 -3.23
N TYR A 59 -12.87 8.01 -2.26
CA TYR A 59 -12.39 7.41 -1.02
C TYR A 59 -13.46 7.22 0.08
N GLU A 60 -14.33 6.21 -0.08
CA GLU A 60 -15.37 5.90 0.92
C GLU A 60 -14.85 5.26 2.23
N GLY A 61 -13.67 4.63 2.22
CA GLY A 61 -13.08 4.19 3.48
C GLY A 61 -11.97 3.15 3.38
N LYS A 62 -10.97 3.36 4.24
CA LYS A 62 -9.99 2.37 4.70
C LYS A 62 -9.13 1.79 3.58
N ALA A 63 -7.96 2.39 3.36
CA ALA A 63 -6.94 1.85 2.47
C ALA A 63 -5.72 1.32 3.24
N TRP A 64 -5.12 0.25 2.71
CA TRP A 64 -3.84 -0.25 3.18
C TRP A 64 -2.71 0.75 2.94
N ILE A 65 -1.80 0.85 3.91
CA ILE A 65 -0.50 1.50 3.81
C ILE A 65 0.61 0.49 4.13
N GLY A 66 1.86 0.84 3.87
CA GLY A 66 3.00 -0.06 4.02
C GLY A 66 3.39 -0.39 5.45
N LEU A 67 2.64 0.05 6.47
CA LEU A 67 2.97 -0.18 7.87
C LEU A 67 2.46 -1.55 8.33
N PHE A 68 3.35 -2.38 8.85
CA PHE A 68 3.03 -3.70 9.37
C PHE A 68 3.92 -4.08 10.56
N SER A 69 3.54 -5.10 11.30
CA SER A 69 4.36 -5.68 12.38
C SER A 69 4.45 -7.20 12.24
N ASN A 70 5.54 -7.79 12.69
CA ASN A 70 5.64 -9.25 12.73
C ASN A 70 4.63 -9.85 13.74
N PRO A 71 4.05 -11.03 13.48
CA PRO A 71 3.20 -11.72 14.44
C PRO A 71 3.98 -12.11 15.70
N GLY A 72 3.53 -11.66 16.86
CA GLY A 72 4.16 -11.98 18.14
C GLY A 72 3.77 -10.97 19.22
N LYS A 73 3.33 -11.46 20.40
CA LYS A 73 2.81 -10.61 21.49
C LYS A 73 3.88 -9.87 22.26
N GLU A 74 5.13 -10.33 22.22
CA GLU A 74 6.21 -9.83 23.05
C GLU A 74 7.11 -8.93 22.19
N ASN A 75 7.12 -7.63 22.48
CA ASN A 75 7.87 -6.60 21.75
C ASN A 75 7.45 -6.39 20.29
N ARG A 76 6.15 -6.12 20.06
CA ARG A 76 5.65 -5.69 18.74
C ARG A 76 6.43 -4.46 18.27
N MET A 77 7.05 -4.58 17.10
CA MET A 77 7.73 -3.49 16.39
C MET A 77 7.05 -3.27 15.05
N TRP A 78 6.82 -2.00 14.72
CA TRP A 78 6.26 -1.58 13.43
C TRP A 78 7.38 -1.32 12.42
N HIS A 79 7.14 -1.71 11.18
CA HIS A 79 8.07 -1.57 10.08
C HIS A 79 7.32 -1.08 8.84
N TRP A 80 7.98 -0.21 8.07
CA TRP A 80 7.52 0.10 6.71
C TRP A 80 7.94 -1.02 5.76
N SER A 81 7.06 -1.37 4.82
CA SER A 81 7.39 -2.30 3.75
C SER A 81 8.41 -1.73 2.78
N LEU A 82 8.40 -0.40 2.58
CA LEU A 82 9.34 0.30 1.73
C LEU A 82 10.77 0.18 2.31
N PRO A 83 11.72 -0.44 1.58
CA PRO A 83 13.07 -0.62 2.09
C PRO A 83 13.78 0.70 2.40
N GLY A 84 14.48 0.76 3.53
CA GLY A 84 15.26 1.94 3.93
C GLY A 84 14.44 3.03 4.63
N VAL A 85 13.13 2.88 4.78
CA VAL A 85 12.30 3.80 5.56
C VAL A 85 12.11 3.26 6.98
N GLU A 86 12.57 4.03 7.97
CA GLU A 86 12.44 3.67 9.37
C GLU A 86 11.11 4.13 9.95
N TYR A 87 10.54 3.33 10.85
CA TYR A 87 9.38 3.73 11.63
C TYR A 87 9.84 4.56 12.84
N THR A 88 9.23 5.75 13.02
CA THR A 88 9.46 6.58 14.20
C THR A 88 8.14 6.90 14.91
N GLU A 89 8.12 6.83 16.24
CA GLU A 89 6.90 7.11 17.02
C GLU A 89 6.43 8.57 16.87
N ARG A 90 7.35 9.49 16.58
CA ARG A 90 7.08 10.94 16.44
C ARG A 90 6.26 11.29 15.20
N GLU A 91 6.32 10.46 14.16
CA GLU A 91 5.63 10.68 12.88
C GLU A 91 4.33 9.88 12.79
N THR A 92 3.92 9.26 13.90
CA THR A 92 2.73 8.43 13.92
C THR A 92 1.45 9.24 13.80
N ARG A 93 0.46 8.66 13.12
CA ARG A 93 -0.88 9.23 12.99
C ARG A 93 -1.95 8.28 13.53
N TRP A 94 -1.61 7.50 14.56
CA TRP A 94 -2.55 6.59 15.21
C TRP A 94 -3.82 7.31 15.66
N GLY A 95 -4.98 6.70 15.44
CA GLY A 95 -6.25 7.17 16.00
C GLY A 95 -6.22 7.14 17.53
N ARG A 96 -7.10 7.92 18.17
CA ARG A 96 -7.30 7.80 19.63
C ARG A 96 -7.74 6.36 19.93
N SER A 97 -7.21 5.78 21.02
CA SER A 97 -7.46 4.41 21.53
C SER A 97 -6.88 3.26 20.69
N GLU A 98 -5.57 3.32 20.44
CA GLU A 98 -4.80 2.25 19.78
C GLU A 98 -3.58 1.88 20.65
N PRO A 99 -3.26 0.60 20.91
CA PRO A 99 -3.87 -0.62 20.35
C PRO A 99 -4.77 -1.42 21.33
N ASP A 100 -6.04 -1.65 20.97
CA ASP A 100 -7.03 -2.44 21.74
C ASP A 100 -7.10 -3.95 21.38
N ASP A 101 -6.35 -4.45 20.38
CA ASP A 101 -6.19 -5.90 20.19
C ASP A 101 -4.84 -6.25 19.52
N LEU A 102 -4.02 -7.05 20.21
CA LEU A 102 -2.66 -7.44 19.80
C LEU A 102 -2.64 -8.48 18.65
N LYS A 103 -3.74 -8.65 17.93
CA LYS A 103 -3.89 -9.65 16.85
C LYS A 103 -3.74 -9.07 15.46
N GLU A 104 -3.96 -7.77 15.31
CA GLU A 104 -3.97 -7.10 14.02
C GLU A 104 -2.58 -6.50 13.74
N ASN A 105 -1.96 -6.94 12.64
CA ASN A 105 -0.55 -6.69 12.32
C ASN A 105 -0.36 -5.79 11.10
N CYS A 106 -1.44 -5.36 10.45
CA CYS A 106 -1.42 -4.50 9.28
C CYS A 106 -2.17 -3.20 9.57
N VAL A 107 -1.83 -2.13 8.87
CA VAL A 107 -2.37 -0.80 9.15
C VAL A 107 -3.15 -0.27 7.97
N LYS A 108 -4.36 0.19 8.27
CA LYS A 108 -5.18 0.95 7.33
C LYS A 108 -5.28 2.40 7.77
N THR A 109 -5.39 3.31 6.81
CA THR A 109 -5.62 4.73 7.07
C THR A 109 -7.03 5.15 6.68
N ARG A 110 -7.60 6.18 7.30
CA ARG A 110 -8.72 6.99 6.76
C ARG A 110 -8.49 8.49 7.07
N GLY A 111 -7.22 8.86 7.15
CA GLY A 111 -6.75 10.12 7.75
C GLY A 111 -5.92 9.85 9.00
N ASN A 112 -6.42 9.00 9.90
CA ASN A 112 -5.65 8.41 11.01
C ASN A 112 -5.39 6.92 10.73
N TRP A 113 -4.33 6.39 11.34
CA TRP A 113 -3.95 4.99 11.28
C TRP A 113 -4.73 4.18 12.30
N THR A 114 -5.19 3.01 11.87
CA THR A 114 -5.84 2.01 12.73
C THR A 114 -5.30 0.64 12.37
N HIS A 115 -5.19 -0.24 13.35
CA HIS A 115 -4.86 -1.63 13.06
C HIS A 115 -5.99 -2.29 12.25
N ALA A 116 -5.64 -3.33 11.49
CA ALA A 116 -6.58 -4.17 10.78
C ALA A 116 -6.00 -5.59 10.60
N ASN A 117 -6.89 -6.58 10.60
CA ASN A 117 -6.55 -7.91 10.14
C ASN A 117 -6.07 -7.87 8.68
N CYS A 118 -4.85 -8.34 8.45
CA CYS A 118 -4.14 -8.37 7.16
C CYS A 118 -4.91 -9.10 6.05
N ASP A 119 -5.76 -10.06 6.42
CA ASP A 119 -6.54 -10.89 5.50
C ASP A 119 -7.81 -10.17 5.00
N LYS A 120 -8.10 -8.96 5.50
CA LYS A 120 -9.19 -8.14 4.96
C LYS A 120 -8.79 -7.57 3.61
N THR A 121 -9.70 -7.67 2.66
CA THR A 121 -9.55 -7.01 1.37
C THR A 121 -10.08 -5.58 1.47
N MET A 122 -9.29 -4.62 1.02
CA MET A 122 -9.68 -3.21 0.90
C MET A 122 -8.82 -2.53 -0.15
N TRP A 123 -9.12 -1.26 -0.44
CA TRP A 123 -8.28 -0.42 -1.27
C TRP A 123 -6.89 -0.27 -0.68
N PHE A 124 -5.96 0.21 -1.49
CA PHE A 124 -4.59 0.37 -1.03
C PHE A 124 -3.93 1.54 -1.75
N ILE A 125 -2.90 2.07 -1.11
CA ILE A 125 -2.18 3.23 -1.60
C ILE A 125 -0.79 2.76 -2.00
N CYS A 126 -0.46 2.87 -3.29
CA CYS A 126 0.90 2.63 -3.77
C CYS A 126 1.70 3.93 -3.80
N TYR A 127 3.01 3.80 -3.64
CA TYR A 127 3.99 4.87 -3.81
C TYR A 127 4.92 4.51 -4.97
N ASP A 128 5.20 5.47 -5.85
CA ASP A 128 6.03 5.28 -7.05
C ASP A 128 7.45 5.87 -6.93
N GLY A 129 7.80 6.49 -5.80
CA GLY A 129 9.06 7.23 -5.62
C GLY A 129 8.87 8.74 -5.55
N GLU A 130 7.76 9.25 -6.07
CA GLU A 130 7.45 10.68 -6.09
C GLU A 130 6.02 10.98 -5.60
N ASN A 131 5.07 10.11 -5.92
CA ASN A 131 3.64 10.31 -5.73
C ASN A 131 2.97 9.08 -5.10
N MET A 132 1.80 9.33 -4.50
CA MET A 132 0.90 8.30 -3.98
C MET A 132 -0.32 8.13 -4.88
N TRP A 133 -0.74 6.86 -5.04
CA TRP A 133 -1.85 6.46 -5.90
C TRP A 133 -2.82 5.59 -5.12
N ILE A 134 -4.07 6.04 -4.96
CA ILE A 134 -5.14 5.17 -4.45
C ILE A 134 -5.55 4.23 -5.56
N ILE A 135 -5.54 2.95 -5.27
CA ILE A 135 -6.01 1.91 -6.17
C ILE A 135 -7.39 1.45 -5.66
N VAL A 136 -8.43 1.77 -6.43
CA VAL A 136 -9.87 1.54 -6.11
C VAL A 136 -10.50 0.40 -6.90
#